data_AF-A0A1F4QMB2-F1
#
_entry.id   AF-A0A1F4QMB2-F1
#
_cell.length_a   1.000
_cell.length_b   1.000
_cell.length_c   1.000
_cell.angle_alpha   90.00
_cell.angle_beta   90.00
_cell.angle_gamma   90.00
#
_symmetry.space_group_name_H-M   'P 1'
#
loop_
_entity.id
_entity.type
_entity.pdbx_description
1 polymer ?
#
loop_
_entity_poly.entity_id
_entity_poly.type
_entity_poly.pdbx_seq_one_letter_code
_entity_poly.pdbx_strand_id
1 'polypeptide(L)'
;MKKNKFLIVFVSVNIAIIFLIIYKQNLFIKHSFKNQELTKEIEKLETKKESLIQELYTMQNPNHVKEYAQKQLGMENLPIKRINKLAE
;
A
#
# COMPACT_ATOMS: atom_id res chain seq x y z
N MET A 1 33.45 -38.42 33.19
CA MET A 1 33.19 -39.06 31.87
C MET A 1 34.52 -39.33 31.18
N LYS A 2 34.68 -40.46 30.46
CA LYS A 2 35.87 -40.71 29.63
C LYS A 2 36.05 -39.53 28.65
N LYS A 3 37.24 -38.92 28.60
CA LYS A 3 37.53 -37.68 27.83
C LYS A 3 37.01 -37.72 26.39
N ASN A 4 37.05 -38.90 25.76
CA ASN A 4 36.56 -39.12 24.40
C ASN A 4 35.04 -38.92 24.27
N LYS A 5 34.23 -39.35 25.25
CA LYS A 5 32.78 -39.15 25.23
C LYS A 5 32.42 -37.67 25.34
N PHE A 6 33.17 -36.93 26.15
CA PHE A 6 32.97 -35.48 26.29
C PHE A 6 33.28 -34.75 24.97
N LEU A 7 34.39 -35.10 24.32
CA LEU A 7 34.78 -34.48 23.05
C LEU A 7 33.77 -34.75 21.94
N ILE A 8 33.26 -35.98 21.84
CA ILE A 8 32.20 -36.33 20.86
C ILE A 8 30.93 -35.51 21.11
N VAL A 9 30.43 -35.47 22.35
CA VAL A 9 29.23 -34.71 22.70
C VAL A 9 29.44 -33.23 22.41
N PHE A 10 30.60 -32.67 22.77
CA PHE A 10 30.93 -31.27 22.52
C PHE A 10 30.89 -30.93 21.03
N VAL A 11 31.52 -31.75 20.18
CA VAL A 11 31.50 -31.55 18.73
C VAL A 11 30.08 -31.67 18.16
N SER A 12 29.31 -32.69 18.59
CA SER A 12 27.93 -32.85 18.14
C SER A 12 27.03 -31.67 18.51
N VAL A 13 27.19 -31.13 19.72
CA VAL A 13 26.45 -29.93 20.17
C VAL A 13 26.80 -28.73 19.31
N ASN A 14 28.08 -28.49 19.02
CA ASN A 14 28.48 -27.36 18.16
C ASN A 14 27.91 -27.48 16.75
N ILE A 15 27.93 -28.69 16.16
CA ILE A 15 27.32 -28.96 14.85
C ILE A 15 25.82 -28.66 14.89
N ALA A 16 25.10 -29.14 15.92
CA ALA A 16 23.68 -28.85 16.08
C ALA A 16 23.39 -27.35 16.22
N ILE A 17 24.22 -26.61 16.96
CA ILE A 17 24.11 -25.16 17.09
C ILE A 17 24.28 -24.46 15.73
N ILE A 18 25.25 -24.87 14.91
CA ILE A 18 25.44 -24.31 13.57
C ILE A 18 24.19 -24.51 12.71
N PHE A 19 23.61 -25.71 12.71
CA PHE A 19 22.36 -25.97 11.99
C PHE A 19 21.19 -25.11 12.49
N LEU A 20 21.07 -24.93 13.81
CA LEU A 20 20.03 -24.07 14.38
C LEU A 20 20.19 -22.60 13.98
N ILE A 21 21.43 -22.09 13.92
CA ILE A 21 21.72 -20.72 13.48
C ILE A 21 21.32 -20.55 12.01
N ILE A 22 21.72 -21.47 11.14
CA ILE A 22 21.37 -21.44 9.70
C ILE A 22 19.85 -21.50 9.53
N TYR A 23 19.17 -22.39 10.24
CA TYR A 23 17.72 -22.51 10.19
C TYR A 23 17.02 -21.22 10.62
N LYS A 24 17.43 -20.62 11.74
CA LYS A 24 16.90 -19.34 12.22
C LYS A 24 17.12 -18.23 11.20
N GLN A 25 18.30 -18.16 10.59
CA GLN A 25 18.63 -17.13 9.62
C GLN A 25 17.80 -17.27 8.34
N ASN A 26 17.57 -18.50 7.87
CA ASN A 26 16.68 -18.75 6.73
C ASN A 26 15.23 -18.34 7.03
N LEU A 27 14.72 -18.66 8.22
CA LEU A 27 13.40 -18.19 8.64
C LEU A 27 13.32 -16.67 8.67
N PHE A 28 14.32 -16.02 9.25
CA PHE A 28 14.38 -14.56 9.30
C PHE A 28 14.37 -13.93 7.90
N ILE A 29 15.18 -14.45 6.98
CA ILE A 29 15.22 -13.99 5.59
C ILE A 29 13.85 -14.15 4.93
N LYS A 30 13.20 -15.31 5.08
CA LYS A 30 11.86 -15.56 4.52
C LYS A 30 10.82 -14.56 5.05
N HIS A 31 10.82 -14.33 6.37
CA HIS A 31 9.92 -13.36 6.97
C HIS A 31 10.22 -11.93 6.54
N SER A 32 11.50 -11.56 6.41
CA SER A 32 11.92 -10.24 5.92
C SER A 32 11.43 -9.98 4.50
N PHE A 33 11.60 -10.96 3.59
CA PHE A 33 11.09 -10.83 2.22
C PHE A 33 9.57 -10.67 2.16
N LYS A 34 8.84 -11.50 2.92
CA LYS A 34 7.38 -11.38 3.00
C LYS A 34 6.96 -10.02 3.55
N ASN A 35 7.67 -9.51 4.55
CA ASN A 35 7.40 -8.19 5.10
C ASN A 35 7.63 -7.09 4.06
N GLN A 36 8.73 -7.15 3.30
CA GLN A 36 9.01 -6.20 2.22
C GLN A 36 7.94 -6.23 1.12
N GLU A 37 7.44 -7.42 0.77
CA GLU A 37 6.35 -7.57 -0.20
C GLU A 37 5.07 -6.88 0.29
N LEU A 38 4.69 -7.13 1.55
CA LEU A 38 3.54 -6.48 2.18
C LEU A 38 3.71 -4.95 2.28
N THR A 39 4.90 -4.47 2.63
CA THR A 39 5.18 -3.03 2.66
C THR A 39 4.99 -2.40 1.29
N LYS A 40 5.50 -3.03 0.22
CA LYS A 40 5.30 -2.54 -1.15
C LYS A 40 3.82 -2.55 -1.56
N GLU A 41 3.05 -3.54 -1.11
CA GLU A 41 1.61 -3.59 -1.37
C GLU A 41 0.87 -2.44 -0.66
N ILE A 42 1.23 -2.17 0.60
CA ILE A 42 0.70 -1.04 1.37
C ILE A 42 1.01 0.27 0.65
N GLU A 43 2.26 0.52 0.28
CA GLU A 43 2.67 1.74 -0.44
C GLU A 43 1.88 1.93 -1.75
N LYS A 44 1.66 0.84 -2.51
CA LYS A 44 0.85 0.89 -3.73
C LYS A 44 -0.61 1.24 -3.45
N LEU A 45 -1.20 0.67 -2.40
CA LEU A 45 -2.58 0.94 -2.01
C LEU A 45 -2.75 2.36 -1.48
N GLU A 46 -1.78 2.88 -0.72
CA GLU A 46 -1.75 4.27 -0.25
C GLU A 46 -1.67 5.24 -1.43
N THR A 47 -0.73 5.01 -2.36
CA THR A 47 -0.63 5.80 -3.59
C THR A 47 -1.93 5.81 -4.38
N LYS A 48 -2.57 4.63 -4.51
CA LYS A 48 -3.87 4.51 -5.21
C LYS A 48 -4.98 5.27 -4.49
N LYS A 49 -5.02 5.19 -3.16
CA LYS A 49 -5.98 5.93 -2.34
C LYS A 49 -5.81 7.43 -2.53
N GLU A 50 -4.57 7.94 -2.47
CA GLU A 50 -4.29 9.36 -2.68
C GLU A 50 -4.69 9.83 -4.08
N SER A 51 -4.39 9.03 -5.11
CA SER A 51 -4.82 9.30 -6.49
C SER A 51 -6.34 9.38 -6.61
N LEU A 52 -7.08 8.44 -6.02
CA LEU A 52 -8.55 8.44 -6.05
C LEU A 52 -9.14 9.62 -5.26
N ILE A 53 -8.51 9.99 -4.15
CA ILE A 53 -8.91 11.18 -3.38
C ILE A 53 -8.72 12.44 -4.22
N GLN A 54 -7.59 12.55 -4.92
CA GLN A 54 -7.33 13.68 -5.82
C GLN A 54 -8.32 13.73 -6.99
N GLU A 55 -8.63 12.59 -7.59
CA GLU A 55 -9.65 12.48 -8.63
C GLU A 55 -11.03 12.91 -8.11
N LEU A 56 -11.42 12.44 -6.94
CA LEU A 56 -12.68 12.81 -6.29
C LEU A 56 -12.75 14.32 -6.04
N TYR A 57 -11.70 14.93 -5.48
CA TYR A 57 -11.66 16.39 -5.30
C TYR A 57 -11.71 17.15 -6.63
N THR A 58 -11.10 16.62 -7.68
CA THR A 58 -11.15 17.21 -9.02
C THR A 58 -12.57 17.16 -9.59
N MET A 59 -13.26 16.03 -9.45
CA MET A 59 -14.65 15.88 -9.87
C MET A 59 -15.62 16.72 -9.05
N GLN A 60 -15.36 16.89 -7.75
CA GLN A 60 -16.16 17.74 -6.86
C GLN A 60 -15.90 19.24 -7.08
N ASN A 61 -14.85 19.61 -7.83
CA ASN A 61 -14.57 21.01 -8.11
C ASN A 61 -15.70 21.61 -8.94
N PRO A 62 -16.41 22.64 -8.44
CA PRO A 62 -17.55 23.26 -9.15
C PRO A 62 -17.19 23.77 -10.54
N ASN A 63 -15.93 24.18 -10.74
CA ASN A 63 -15.45 24.63 -12.04
C ASN A 63 -15.37 23.47 -13.04
N HIS A 64 -14.95 22.28 -12.59
CA HIS A 64 -14.87 21.10 -13.43
C HIS A 64 -16.27 20.57 -13.77
N VAL A 65 -17.19 20.61 -12.80
CA VAL A 65 -18.62 20.30 -13.03
C VAL A 65 -19.23 21.27 -14.03
N LYS A 66 -18.94 22.57 -13.90
CA LYS A 66 -19.42 23.61 -14.81
C LYS A 66 -18.83 23.44 -16.22
N GLU A 67 -17.54 23.16 -16.34
CA GLU A 67 -16.92 22.89 -17.63
C GLU A 67 -17.49 21.63 -18.29
N TYR A 68 -17.71 20.56 -17.52
CA TYR A 68 -18.34 19.34 -18.02
C TYR A 68 -19.78 19.63 -18.48
N ALA A 69 -20.58 20.33 -17.68
CA ALA A 69 -21.93 20.72 -18.04
C ALA A 69 -21.97 21.58 -19.31
N GLN A 70 -21.04 22.52 -19.46
CA GLN A 70 -20.98 23.41 -20.62
C GLN A 70 -20.45 22.72 -21.89
N LYS A 71 -19.39 21.91 -21.78
CA LYS A 71 -18.69 21.33 -22.94
C LYS A 71 -19.24 19.98 -23.38
N GLN A 72 -19.62 19.10 -22.44
CA GLN A 72 -20.11 17.75 -22.74
C GLN A 72 -21.63 17.70 -22.82
N LEU A 73 -22.33 18.43 -21.93
CA LEU A 73 -23.79 18.44 -21.89
C LEU A 73 -24.41 19.63 -22.64
N GLY A 74 -23.58 20.51 -23.21
CA GLY A 74 -24.04 21.67 -23.99
C GLY A 74 -24.86 22.68 -23.19
N MET A 75 -24.75 22.70 -21.86
CA MET A 75 -25.51 23.63 -21.02
C MET A 75 -24.98 25.05 -21.16
N GLU A 76 -25.86 26.00 -21.47
CA GLU A 76 -25.49 27.41 -21.55
C GLU A 76 -25.38 28.06 -20.16
N ASN A 77 -24.51 29.05 -20.04
CA ASN A 77 -24.30 29.77 -18.79
C ASN A 77 -25.44 30.77 -18.58
N LEU A 78 -26.50 30.35 -17.87
CA LEU A 78 -27.66 31.21 -17.62
C LEU A 78 -27.34 32.26 -16.54
N PRO A 79 -27.51 33.57 -16.83
CA PRO A 79 -27.36 34.60 -15.82
C PRO A 79 -28.50 34.47 -14.79
N ILE A 80 -28.16 34.55 -13.50
CA ILE A 80 -29.08 34.35 -12.36
C ILE A 80 -30.37 35.17 -12.50
N LYS A 81 -30.31 36.36 -13.12
CA LYS A 81 -31.48 37.21 -13.42
C LYS A 81 -32.57 36.53 -14.27
N ARG A 82 -32.26 35.51 -15.06
CA ARG A 82 -33.25 34.75 -15.88
C ARG A 82 -33.87 33.57 -15.13
N ILE A 83 -33.24 33.10 -14.05
CA ILE A 83 -33.74 31.93 -13.27
C ILE A 83 -34.97 32.32 -12.45
N ASN A 84 -34.98 33.52 -11.87
CA ASN A 84 -36.14 34.01 -11.09
C ASN A 84 -37.41 34.21 -11.93
N LYS A 85 -37.31 34.22 -13.26
CA LYS A 85 -38.44 34.40 -14.18
C LYS A 85 -39.05 33.08 -14.68
N LEU A 86 -38.43 31.95 -14.33
CA LEU A 86 -38.86 30.59 -14.69
C LEU A 86 -39.46 29.82 -13.49
N ALA A 87 -39.33 30.37 -12.28
CA ALA A 87 -39.87 29.81 -11.05
C ALA A 87 -41.16 30.51 -10.57
N GLU A 88 -41.66 31.48 -11.34
CA GLU A 88 -43.05 31.96 -11.34
C GLU A 88 -43.82 31.27 -12.47
#